data_AF-A0A919GWY8-F1
#
_entry.id   AF-A0A919GWY8-F1
#
_cell.length_a   1.000
_cell.length_b   1.000
_cell.length_c   1.000
_cell.angle_alpha   90.00
_cell.angle_beta   90.00
_cell.angle_gamma   90.00
#
_symmetry.space_group_name_H-M   'P 1'
#
loop_
_entity.id
_entity.type
_entity.pdbx_description
1 polymer ?
#
loop_
_entity_poly.entity_id
_entity_poly.type
_entity_poly.pdbx_seq_one_letter_code
_entity_poly.pdbx_strand_id
1 'polypeptide(L)'
;MTTWFRTYYEDEDLWLYFEADDEGWAARHIEIRGKDSRPVTAASSEEVLYVRDHADGAAMGCYERQYGVLAEGVLDGWQDQPQAAELSAEEFERLWGEARGVLGASGRCCGLRCAGGFGAEDRGGQPPSPGRTRPAS
;
A
#
# COMPACT_ATOMS: atom_id res chain seq x y z
N MET A 1 8.91 9.55 23.43
CA MET A 1 7.86 10.52 23.04
C MET A 1 7.73 10.42 21.53
N THR A 2 6.52 10.33 21.01
CA THR A 2 6.29 10.33 19.56
C THR A 2 6.66 11.69 19.00
N THR A 3 7.38 11.69 17.87
CA THR A 3 7.80 12.93 17.19
C THR A 3 7.29 12.88 15.76
N TRP A 4 6.70 13.99 15.30
CA TRP A 4 6.29 14.15 13.92
C TRP A 4 7.21 15.15 13.24
N PHE A 5 7.71 14.82 12.07
CA PHE A 5 8.58 15.70 11.32
C PHE A 5 8.50 15.42 9.83
N ARG A 6 9.03 16.34 9.04
CA ARG A 6 9.27 16.16 7.62
C ARG A 6 10.72 16.37 7.27
N THR A 7 11.15 15.73 6.21
CA THR A 7 12.41 15.99 5.51
C THR A 7 12.14 16.08 4.02
N TYR A 8 13.12 16.58 3.27
CA TYR A 8 13.05 16.61 1.80
C TYR A 8 14.19 15.79 1.24
N TYR A 9 13.86 14.88 0.32
CA TYR A 9 14.82 14.07 -0.42
C TYR A 9 14.93 14.60 -1.85
N GLU A 10 16.02 15.31 -2.13
CA GLU A 10 16.21 16.08 -3.36
C GLU A 10 16.37 15.21 -4.61
N ASP A 11 17.01 14.04 -4.48
CA ASP A 11 17.30 13.13 -5.60
C ASP A 11 16.02 12.66 -6.29
N GLU A 12 14.95 12.45 -5.52
CA GLU A 12 13.67 11.97 -6.01
C GLU A 12 12.56 13.02 -6.00
N ASP A 13 12.88 14.25 -5.57
CA ASP A 13 11.91 15.32 -5.35
C ASP A 13 10.74 14.83 -4.45
N LEU A 14 11.07 14.29 -3.28
CA LEU A 14 10.11 13.74 -2.32
C LEU A 14 10.12 14.52 -1.02
N TRP A 15 8.93 14.91 -0.58
CA TRP A 15 8.68 15.26 0.81
C TRP A 15 8.37 13.99 1.59
N LEU A 16 9.19 13.71 2.60
CA LEU A 16 9.03 12.57 3.50
C LEU A 16 8.43 13.09 4.81
N TYR A 17 7.37 12.46 5.29
CA TYR A 17 6.72 12.81 6.54
C TYR A 17 6.70 11.59 7.45
N PHE A 18 7.19 11.75 8.66
CA PHE A 18 7.34 10.67 9.61
C PHE A 18 6.58 10.96 10.89
N GLU A 19 5.93 9.93 11.40
CA GLU A 19 5.68 9.76 12.81
C GLU A 19 6.70 8.75 13.32
N ALA A 20 7.61 9.20 14.17
CA ALA A 20 8.59 8.34 14.83
C ALA A 20 8.12 7.99 16.24
N ASP A 21 8.29 6.73 16.63
CA ASP A 21 8.08 6.29 18.00
C ASP A 21 9.20 6.77 18.94
N ASP A 22 9.14 6.36 20.21
CA ASP A 22 10.11 6.75 21.23
C ASP A 22 11.49 6.10 21.07
N GLU A 23 11.59 5.08 20.22
CA GLU A 23 12.84 4.42 19.83
C GLU A 23 13.43 5.04 18.55
N GLY A 24 12.73 5.99 17.92
CA GLY A 24 13.16 6.67 16.70
C GLY A 24 12.86 5.87 15.44
N TRP A 25 12.03 4.84 15.50
CA TRP A 25 11.59 4.09 14.32
C TRP A 25 10.32 4.70 13.72
N ALA A 26 10.14 4.53 12.42
CA ALA A 26 8.94 4.99 11.73
C ALA A 26 7.71 4.17 12.20
N ALA A 27 6.81 4.80 12.96
CA ALA A 27 5.49 4.24 13.24
C ALA A 27 4.56 4.39 12.04
N ARG A 28 4.59 5.57 11.39
CA ARG A 28 3.93 5.86 10.11
C ARG A 28 4.84 6.71 9.22
N HIS A 29 4.76 6.48 7.92
CA HIS A 29 5.58 7.16 6.91
C HIS A 29 4.71 7.54 5.70
N ILE A 30 4.86 8.78 5.24
CA ILE A 30 4.21 9.29 4.04
C ILE A 30 5.29 9.87 3.11
N GLU A 31 5.18 9.56 1.82
CA GLU A 31 6.01 10.16 0.79
C GLU A 31 5.11 10.89 -0.21
N ILE A 32 5.43 12.16 -0.47
CA ILE A 32 4.69 13.01 -1.39
C ILE A 32 5.66 13.61 -2.40
N ARG A 33 5.38 13.45 -3.70
CA ARG A 33 6.16 14.07 -4.76
C ARG A 33 6.03 15.59 -4.74
N GLY A 34 7.16 16.30 -4.75
CA GLY A 34 7.22 17.75 -4.77
C GLY A 34 6.52 18.34 -5.99
N LYS A 35 6.82 17.83 -7.19
CA LYS A 35 6.29 18.36 -8.47
C LYS A 35 4.77 18.35 -8.65
N ASP A 36 4.08 17.31 -8.15
CA ASP A 36 2.66 17.08 -8.42
C ASP A 36 1.84 16.86 -7.14
N SER A 37 2.47 16.98 -5.97
CA SER A 37 1.87 16.74 -4.66
C SER A 37 1.17 15.39 -4.56
N ARG A 38 1.59 14.41 -5.36
CA ARG A 38 0.97 13.10 -5.38
C ARG A 38 1.60 12.21 -4.31
N PRO A 39 0.79 11.65 -3.39
CA PRO A 39 1.26 10.63 -2.46
C PRO A 39 1.71 9.39 -3.22
N VAL A 40 2.85 8.84 -2.83
CA VAL A 40 3.38 7.56 -3.37
C VAL A 40 3.45 6.48 -2.30
N THR A 41 3.61 6.88 -1.03
CA THR A 41 3.67 5.98 0.13
C THR A 41 2.84 6.56 1.27
N ALA A 42 2.17 5.69 2.02
CA ALA A 42 1.48 5.97 3.28
C ALA A 42 1.49 4.69 4.14
N ALA A 43 2.67 4.21 4.51
CA ALA A 43 2.88 2.94 5.20
C ALA A 43 2.85 3.10 6.72
N SER A 44 2.30 2.10 7.43
CA SER A 44 2.29 1.99 8.89
C SER A 44 3.07 0.75 9.34
N SER A 45 3.89 0.91 10.38
CA SER A 45 4.61 -0.18 11.02
C SER A 45 3.66 -1.21 11.63
N GLU A 46 2.62 -0.76 12.33
CA GLU A 46 1.63 -1.66 12.95
C GLU A 46 0.98 -2.59 11.91
N GLU A 47 0.58 -2.04 10.76
CA GLU A 47 -0.02 -2.82 9.69
C GLU A 47 0.99 -3.75 8.99
N VAL A 48 2.22 -3.29 8.75
CA VAL A 48 3.29 -4.12 8.17
C VAL A 48 3.59 -5.31 9.09
N LEU A 49 3.77 -5.06 10.39
CA LEU A 49 4.02 -6.11 11.39
C LEU A 49 2.84 -7.09 11.45
N TYR A 50 1.61 -6.57 11.44
CA TYR A 50 0.41 -7.41 11.43
C TYR A 50 0.37 -8.34 10.21
N VAL A 51 0.57 -7.80 8.99
CA VAL A 51 0.56 -8.59 7.74
C VAL A 51 1.70 -9.59 7.73
N ARG A 52 2.89 -9.21 8.19
CA ARG A 52 4.06 -10.10 8.28
C ARG A 52 3.78 -11.29 9.21
N ASP A 53 3.17 -11.04 10.36
CA ASP A 53 3.00 -12.06 11.40
C ASP A 53 1.77 -12.95 11.16
N HIS A 54 0.78 -12.49 10.39
CA HIS A 54 -0.52 -13.16 10.25
C HIS A 54 -0.89 -13.54 8.82
N ALA A 55 -0.16 -13.11 7.79
CA ALA A 55 -0.51 -13.33 6.39
C ALA A 55 0.66 -13.92 5.58
N ASP A 56 0.38 -14.25 4.32
CA ASP A 56 1.40 -14.73 3.39
C ASP A 56 2.09 -13.58 2.63
N GLY A 57 3.14 -13.92 1.88
CA GLY A 57 3.87 -12.93 1.09
C GLY A 57 3.04 -12.26 -0.02
N ALA A 58 1.93 -12.86 -0.46
CA ALA A 58 1.06 -12.24 -1.44
C ALA A 58 0.25 -11.09 -0.82
N ALA A 59 -0.19 -11.25 0.43
CA ALA A 59 -0.80 -10.19 1.21
C ALA A 59 0.17 -9.03 1.45
N MET A 60 1.43 -9.32 1.82
CA MET A 60 2.46 -8.29 1.95
C MET A 60 2.68 -7.54 0.64
N GLY A 61 2.83 -8.26 -0.47
CA GLY A 61 2.98 -7.62 -1.77
C GLY A 61 1.76 -6.78 -2.19
N CYS A 62 0.54 -7.15 -1.78
CA CYS A 62 -0.62 -6.30 -2.02
C CYS A 62 -0.62 -5.04 -1.15
N TYR A 63 -0.21 -5.16 0.10
CA TYR A 63 -0.04 -4.02 0.99
C TYR A 63 0.99 -3.04 0.44
N GLU A 64 2.20 -3.52 0.10
CA GLU A 64 3.29 -2.68 -0.43
C GLU A 64 2.91 -2.01 -1.76
N ARG A 65 2.21 -2.71 -2.64
CA ARG A 65 1.70 -2.10 -3.89
C ARG A 65 0.67 -1.01 -3.65
N GLN A 66 -0.08 -1.09 -2.56
CA GLN A 66 -1.17 -0.16 -2.26
C GLN A 66 -0.68 1.04 -1.45
N TYR A 67 0.15 0.82 -0.44
CA TYR A 67 0.56 1.85 0.51
C TYR A 67 2.06 2.14 0.51
N GLY A 68 2.85 1.47 -0.32
CA GLY A 68 4.30 1.61 -0.37
C GLY A 68 5.00 0.80 0.71
N VAL A 69 6.33 0.93 0.75
CA VAL A 69 7.20 0.26 1.72
C VAL A 69 7.47 1.21 2.87
N LEU A 70 7.46 0.70 4.10
CA LEU A 70 7.81 1.50 5.28
C LEU A 70 9.30 1.85 5.22
N ALA A 71 9.67 3.06 5.64
CA ALA A 71 11.08 3.42 5.76
C ALA A 71 11.80 2.46 6.73
N GLU A 72 12.99 2.02 6.32
CA GLU A 72 13.83 1.14 7.12
C GLU A 72 14.81 1.95 7.96
N GLY A 73 15.11 1.43 9.16
CA GLY A 73 16.13 2.00 10.05
C GLY A 73 15.61 3.05 11.03
N VAL A 74 16.52 3.47 11.90
CA VAL A 74 16.28 4.53 12.89
C VAL A 74 16.37 5.87 12.19
N LEU A 75 15.40 6.75 12.47
CA LEU A 75 15.30 8.08 11.90
C LEU A 75 16.09 9.09 12.76
N ASP A 76 17.39 8.87 12.93
CA ASP A 76 18.27 9.79 13.65
C ASP A 76 18.84 10.89 12.74
N GLY A 77 19.36 11.96 13.33
CA GLY A 77 20.04 13.05 12.61
C GLY A 77 19.15 13.87 11.65
N TRP A 78 17.83 13.65 11.64
CA TRP A 78 16.92 14.37 10.75
C TRP A 78 16.94 15.88 10.98
N GLN A 79 17.23 16.33 12.20
CA GLN A 79 17.30 17.76 12.57
C GLN A 79 18.44 18.49 11.85
N ASP A 80 19.49 17.77 11.45
CA ASP A 80 20.63 18.34 10.74
C ASP A 80 20.33 18.53 9.23
N GLN A 81 19.18 18.02 8.75
CA GLN A 81 18.80 18.15 7.36
C GLN A 81 18.29 19.57 7.04
N PRO A 82 18.72 20.19 5.93
CA PRO A 82 18.47 21.60 5.66
C PRO A 82 16.98 21.99 5.51
N GLN A 83 16.13 21.06 5.06
CA GLN A 83 14.68 21.27 4.93
C GLN A 83 13.86 20.54 6.01
N ALA A 84 14.51 20.01 7.04
CA ALA A 84 13.81 19.35 8.12
C ALA A 84 12.94 20.34 8.92
N ALA A 85 11.76 19.88 9.30
CA ALA A 85 10.90 20.62 10.20
C ALA A 85 10.06 19.66 11.04
N GLU A 86 9.90 19.98 12.32
CA GLU A 86 8.91 19.34 13.17
C GLU A 86 7.49 19.67 12.68
N LEU A 87 6.56 18.75 12.90
CA LEU A 87 5.16 18.88 12.53
C LEU A 87 4.28 18.69 13.76
N SER A 88 3.10 19.30 13.72
CA SER A 88 2.06 18.91 14.66
C SER A 88 1.45 17.56 14.28
N ALA A 89 0.97 16.83 15.29
CA ALA A 89 0.23 15.59 15.07
C ALA A 89 -1.00 15.83 14.17
N GLU A 90 -1.70 16.96 14.34
CA GLU A 90 -2.89 17.31 13.54
C GLU A 90 -2.57 17.48 12.04
N GLU A 91 -1.44 18.12 11.72
CA GLU A 91 -0.98 18.26 10.34
C GLU A 91 -0.62 16.91 9.73
N PHE A 92 0.05 16.05 10.51
CA PHE A 92 0.40 14.70 10.07
C PHE A 92 -0.85 13.87 9.80
N GLU A 93 -1.82 13.85 10.71
CA GLU A 93 -3.08 13.09 10.54
C GLU A 93 -3.87 13.52 9.30
N ARG A 94 -3.89 14.82 9.00
CA ARG A 94 -4.53 15.33 7.79
C ARG A 94 -3.86 14.78 6.54
N LEU A 95 -2.52 14.87 6.46
CA LEU A 95 -1.75 14.36 5.33
C LEU A 95 -1.88 12.84 5.20
N TRP A 96 -1.89 12.12 6.32
CA TRP A 96 -2.09 10.68 6.38
C TRP A 96 -3.44 10.27 5.76
N GLY A 97 -4.53 10.92 6.17
CA GLY A 97 -5.86 10.68 5.63
C GLY A 97 -5.97 10.98 4.14
N GLU A 98 -5.41 12.11 3.69
CA GLU A 98 -5.37 12.49 2.27
C GLU A 98 -4.58 11.45 1.45
N ALA A 99 -3.40 11.06 1.91
CA ALA A 99 -2.54 10.08 1.24
C ALA A 99 -3.21 8.71 1.15
N ARG A 100 -3.78 8.21 2.25
CA ARG A 100 -4.54 6.95 2.29
C ARG A 100 -5.78 7.00 1.40
N GLY A 101 -6.46 8.14 1.31
CA GLY A 101 -7.60 8.32 0.41
C GLY A 101 -7.22 8.15 -1.07
N VAL A 102 -6.11 8.77 -1.49
CA VAL A 102 -5.60 8.69 -2.87
C VAL A 102 -5.05 7.30 -3.19
N LEU A 103 -4.25 6.73 -2.28
CA LEU A 103 -3.60 5.43 -2.47
C LEU A 103 -4.60 4.27 -2.35
N GLY A 104 -5.50 4.32 -1.38
CA GLY A 104 -6.60 3.37 -1.24
C GLY A 104 -7.58 3.41 -2.40
N ALA A 105 -7.68 4.56 -3.11
CA ALA A 105 -8.43 4.64 -4.35
C ALA A 105 -7.76 3.94 -5.54
N SER A 106 -6.43 3.96 -5.55
CA SER A 106 -5.58 3.43 -6.61
C SER A 106 -5.26 1.93 -6.44
N GLY A 107 -5.18 1.46 -5.19
CA GLY A 107 -4.89 0.06 -4.83
C GLY A 107 -6.05 -0.93 -5.01
N ARG A 108 -7.25 -0.46 -5.39
CA ARG A 108 -8.44 -1.32 -5.59
C ARG A 108 -8.25 -2.43 -6.64
N CYS A 109 -7.21 -2.35 -7.47
CA CYS A 109 -6.84 -3.43 -8.40
C CYS A 109 -6.15 -4.64 -7.76
N CYS A 110 -5.68 -4.59 -6.50
CA CYS A 110 -5.05 -5.75 -5.86
C CYS A 110 -6.05 -6.82 -5.37
N GLY A 111 -7.36 -6.52 -5.39
CA GLY A 111 -8.39 -7.43 -4.88
C GLY A 111 -9.62 -7.63 -5.77
N LEU A 112 -9.87 -6.77 -6.76
CA LEU A 112 -10.90 -7.04 -7.77
C LEU A 112 -10.28 -7.73 -8.97
N ARG A 113 -10.75 -8.96 -9.25
CA ARG A 113 -10.73 -9.53 -10.60
C ARG A 113 -11.10 -8.43 -11.60
N CYS A 114 -10.18 -8.06 -12.47
CA CYS A 114 -10.53 -7.55 -13.79
C CYS A 114 -11.21 -8.69 -14.58
N ALA A 115 -12.45 -9.02 -14.24
CA ALA A 115 -13.32 -9.88 -15.05
C ALA A 115 -14.14 -8.99 -15.99
N GLY A 116 -13.45 -8.25 -16.85
CA GLY A 116 -14.04 -7.63 -18.02
C GLY A 116 -13.85 -8.58 -19.20
N GLY A 117 -14.84 -9.43 -19.46
CA GLY A 117 -14.80 -10.35 -20.60
C GLY A 117 -15.88 -11.45 -20.56
N PHE A 118 -17.13 -11.10 -20.25
CA PHE A 118 -18.25 -12.00 -20.53
C PHE A 118 -18.54 -11.93 -22.03
N GLY A 119 -17.75 -12.64 -22.83
CA GLY A 119 -18.09 -12.97 -24.20
C GLY A 119 -19.30 -13.90 -24.17
N ALA A 120 -20.43 -13.40 -24.64
CA ALA A 120 -21.61 -14.20 -24.89
C ALA A 120 -21.30 -15.21 -26.00
N GLU A 121 -21.12 -16.48 -25.66
CA GLU A 121 -21.20 -17.58 -26.62
C GLU A 121 -22.54 -18.30 -26.46
N ASP A 122 -23.46 -17.75 -27.24
CA ASP A 122 -24.46 -18.43 -28.08
C ASP A 122 -24.82 -19.89 -27.76
N ARG A 123 -26.11 -20.08 -27.45
CA ARG A 123 -26.77 -21.37 -27.38
C ARG A 123 -26.86 -21.99 -28.78
N GLY A 124 -25.90 -22.80 -29.17
CA GLY A 124 -26.00 -23.76 -30.28
C GLY A 124 -26.24 -25.18 -29.76
N GLY A 125 -27.47 -25.68 -29.86
CA GLY A 125 -27.85 -27.00 -29.37
C GLY A 125 -27.30 -28.18 -30.19
N GLN A 126 -27.15 -29.33 -29.52
CA GLN A 126 -27.09 -30.66 -30.16
C GLN A 126 -27.74 -31.69 -29.20
N PRO A 127 -28.74 -32.47 -29.63
CA PRO A 127 -29.46 -33.44 -28.78
C PRO A 127 -28.67 -34.74 -28.54
N PRO A 128 -29.06 -35.54 -27.52
CA PRO A 128 -28.30 -36.72 -27.10
C PRO A 128 -28.51 -37.91 -28.06
N SER A 129 -27.50 -38.77 -28.18
CA SER A 129 -27.63 -40.10 -28.79
C SER A 129 -27.16 -41.20 -27.83
N PRO A 130 -27.73 -42.42 -27.92
CA PRO A 130 -27.88 -43.32 -26.79
C PRO A 130 -26.88 -44.49 -26.78
N GLY A 131 -26.54 -44.93 -25.57
CA GLY A 131 -26.29 -46.34 -25.24
C GLY A 131 -24.92 -46.94 -25.58
N ARG A 132 -24.19 -47.37 -24.54
CA ARG A 132 -23.83 -48.79 -24.36
C ARG A 132 -23.28 -49.09 -22.97
N THR A 133 -23.92 -50.09 -22.37
CA THR A 133 -23.62 -50.96 -21.23
C THR A 133 -22.15 -51.23 -20.89
N ARG A 134 -21.86 -51.25 -19.58
CA ARG A 134 -20.78 -52.03 -18.93
C ARG A 134 -20.84 -53.50 -19.36
N PRO A 135 -19.72 -54.23 -19.26
CA PRO A 135 -19.72 -55.26 -18.23
C PRO A 135 -18.43 -55.29 -17.39
N ALA A 136 -18.57 -55.91 -16.23
CA ALA A 136 -17.54 -56.23 -15.28
C ALA A 136 -16.70 -57.42 -15.73
N SER A 137 -15.44 -57.45 -15.29
CA SER A 137 -14.73 -58.64 -14.79
C SER A 137 -13.63 -58.16 -13.84
#